data_AF-A0A2E4MGC9-F1
#
_entry.id   AF-A0A2E4MGC9-F1
#
_cell.length_a   1.000
_cell.length_b   1.000
_cell.length_c   1.000
_cell.angle_alpha   90.00
_cell.angle_beta   90.00
_cell.angle_gamma   90.00
#
_symmetry.space_group_name_H-M   'P 1'
#
loop_
_entity.id
_entity.type
_entity.pdbx_description
1 polymer ?
#
loop_
_entity_poly.entity_id
_entity_poly.type
_entity_poly.pdbx_seq_one_letter_code
_entity_poly.pdbx_strand_id
1 'polypeptide(L)' 'MSFFRPRFMQSWLDAYQRGGIKELLSEKGWKVLLAFFLFYLVRDSILYIIIPWIGYNHLSTFF' A
#
# COMPACT_ATOMS: atom_id res chain seq x y z
N MET A 1 7.47 -20.75 -21.43
CA MET A 1 8.22 -19.47 -21.31
C MET A 1 7.65 -18.67 -20.15
N SER A 2 8.36 -18.55 -19.01
CA SER A 2 7.93 -17.67 -17.91
C SER A 2 9.12 -17.39 -16.97
N PHE A 3 10.06 -16.55 -17.41
CA PHE A 3 11.35 -16.37 -16.74
C PHE A 3 11.39 -15.23 -15.70
N PHE A 4 10.24 -14.61 -15.38
CA PHE A 4 10.21 -13.47 -14.44
C PHE A 4 9.08 -13.59 -13.42
N ARG A 5 8.97 -14.74 -12.74
CA ARG A 5 8.15 -14.86 -11.53
C ARG A 5 9.07 -14.81 -10.31
N PRO A 6 9.18 -13.66 -9.63
CA PRO A 6 10.06 -13.56 -8.48
C PRO A 6 9.58 -14.54 -7.39
N ARG A 7 10.53 -15.17 -6.68
CA ARG A 7 10.27 -16.24 -5.71
C ARG A 7 9.20 -15.88 -4.67
N PHE A 8 9.11 -14.60 -4.30
CA PHE A 8 8.08 -14.15 -3.37
C PHE A 8 6.67 -14.33 -3.95
N MET A 9 6.42 -14.03 -5.23
CA MET A 9 5.10 -14.14 -5.89
C MET A 9 4.65 -15.58 -6.10
N GLN A 10 5.57 -16.52 -6.29
CA GLN A 10 5.22 -17.93 -6.48
C GLN A 10 4.46 -18.48 -5.26
N SER A 11 4.92 -18.14 -4.04
CA SER A 11 4.21 -18.50 -2.81
C SER A 11 2.81 -17.88 -2.67
N TRP A 12 2.49 -16.78 -3.37
CA TRP A 12 1.11 -16.23 -3.39
C TRP A 12 0.25 -17.00 -4.37
N LEU A 13 0.80 -17.35 -5.53
CA LEU A 13 0.10 -18.15 -6.54
C LEU A 13 -0.20 -19.56 -6.03
N ASP A 14 0.74 -20.20 -5.34
CA ASP A 14 0.54 -21.52 -4.75
C ASP A 14 -0.55 -21.50 -3.67
N ALA A 15 -0.53 -20.52 -2.76
CA ALA A 15 -1.58 -20.37 -1.74
C ALA A 15 -2.95 -20.10 -2.38
N TYR A 16 -3.00 -19.27 -3.43
CA TYR A 16 -4.22 -19.02 -4.19
C TYR A 16 -4.74 -20.26 -4.92
N GLN A 17 -3.85 -21.08 -5.51
CA GLN A 17 -4.23 -22.32 -6.18
C GLN A 17 -4.69 -23.40 -5.21
N ARG A 18 -4.19 -23.42 -3.97
CA ARG A 18 -4.55 -24.42 -2.95
C ARG A 18 -5.90 -24.17 -2.28
N GLY A 19 -6.21 -22.93 -1.91
CA GLY A 19 -7.42 -22.62 -1.14
C GLY A 19 -8.06 -21.27 -1.50
N GLY A 20 -7.70 -20.71 -2.65
CA GLY A 20 -8.25 -19.46 -3.16
C GLY A 20 -7.90 -18.24 -2.31
N ILE A 21 -8.80 -17.28 -2.30
CA ILE A 21 -8.68 -16.01 -1.57
C ILE A 21 -8.62 -16.19 -0.05
N LYS A 22 -9.21 -17.27 0.48
CA LYS A 22 -9.30 -17.52 1.92
C LYS A 22 -7.95 -17.96 2.50
N GLU A 23 -7.27 -18.90 1.85
CA GLU A 23 -5.91 -19.33 2.22
C GLU A 23 -4.91 -18.18 2.06
N LEU A 24 -5.04 -17.41 0.99
CA LEU A 24 -4.18 -16.26 0.70
C LEU A 24 -4.26 -15.18 1.79
N LEU A 25 -5.49 -14.88 2.25
CA LEU A 25 -5.74 -13.95 3.35
C LEU A 25 -5.33 -14.54 4.70
N SER A 26 -5.41 -15.86 4.89
CA SER A 26 -4.95 -16.50 6.12
C SER A 26 -3.42 -16.46 6.25
N GLU A 27 -2.68 -16.83 5.20
CA GLU A 27 -1.22 -16.82 5.24
C GLU A 27 -0.61 -15.41 5.17
N LYS A 28 -1.28 -14.48 4.48
CA LYS A 28 -0.68 -13.18 4.13
C LYS A 28 -1.56 -11.99 4.44
N GLY A 29 -2.67 -12.18 5.14
CA GLY A 29 -3.56 -11.11 5.59
C GLY A 29 -2.83 -10.05 6.41
N TRP A 30 -1.85 -10.44 7.23
CA TRP A 30 -1.02 -9.48 7.96
C TRP A 30 -0.27 -8.50 7.05
N LYS A 31 0.23 -8.97 5.90
CA LYS A 31 0.90 -8.09 4.91
C LYS A 31 -0.09 -7.15 4.23
N VAL A 32 -1.30 -7.63 3.96
CA VAL A 32 -2.38 -6.80 3.40
C VAL A 32 -2.79 -5.72 4.40
N LEU A 33 -2.96 -6.08 5.67
CA LEU A 33 -3.28 -5.16 6.76
C LEU A 33 -2.18 -4.12 6.95
N LEU A 34 -0.91 -4.55 6.96
CA LEU A 34 0.24 -3.66 7.07
C LEU A 34 0.30 -2.70 5.88
N ALA A 35 0.11 -3.19 4.66
CA ALA A 35 0.07 -2.35 3.46
C ALA A 35 -1.09 -1.33 3.50
N PHE A 36 -2.28 -1.75 3.95
CA PHE A 36 -3.41 -0.86 4.15
C PHE A 36 -3.12 0.22 5.19
N PHE A 37 -2.56 -0.18 6.32
CA PHE A 37 -2.19 0.72 7.40
C PHE A 37 -1.14 1.74 6.93
N LEU A 38 -0.08 1.28 6.26
CA LEU A 38 1.00 2.13 5.77
C LEU A 38 0.51 3.08 4.68
N PHE A 39 -0.37 2.62 3.79
CA PHE A 39 -1.03 3.46 2.80
C PHE A 39 -1.85 4.59 3.46
N TYR A 40 -2.64 4.25 4.49
CA TYR A 40 -3.44 5.24 5.19
C TYR A 40 -2.57 6.24 5.98
N LEU A 41 -1.49 5.76 6.59
CA LEU A 41 -0.53 6.58 7.33
C LEU A 41 0.18 7.57 6.41
N VAL A 42 0.64 7.12 5.24
CA VAL A 42 1.27 7.97 4.23
C VAL A 42 0.27 8.99 3.69
N ARG A 43 -0.96 8.57 3.37
CA ARG A 43 -2.02 9.48 2.91
C ARG A 43 -2.28 10.58 3.92
N ASP A 44 -2.45 10.22 5.19
CA ASP A 44 -2.72 11.16 6.27
C ASP A 44 -1.56 12.16 6.42
N SER A 45 -0.34 11.65 6.46
CA SER A 45 0.88 12.47 6.54
C SER A 45 1.01 13.43 5.36
N ILE A 46 0.77 12.95 4.13
CA ILE A 46 0.81 13.78 2.92
C ILE A 46 -0.24 14.89 3.00
N LEU A 47 -1.44 14.60 3.48
CA LEU A 47 -2.53 15.57 3.58
C LEU A 47 -2.16 16.72 4.54
N TYR A 48 -1.55 16.39 5.68
CA TYR A 48 -1.05 17.39 6.63
C TYR A 48 0.20 18.15 6.16
N ILE A 49 0.94 17.63 5.18
CA ILE A 49 2.07 18.36 4.58
C ILE A 49 1.59 19.26 3.44
N ILE A 50 0.69 18.76 2.58
CA ILE A 50 0.20 19.47 1.40
C ILE A 50 -0.68 20.64 1.80
N ILE A 51 -1.60 20.48 2.76
CA ILE A 51 -2.56 21.53 3.12
C ILE A 51 -1.85 22.80 3.64
N PRO A 52 -0.93 22.72 4.63
CA PRO A 52 -0.19 23.90 5.09
C PRO A 52 0.75 24.46 4.02
N TRP A 53 1.33 23.61 3.16
CA TRP A 53 2.21 24.07 2.10
C TRP A 53 1.46 24.91 1.05
N ILE A 54 0.28 24.44 0.62
CA ILE A 54 -0.62 25.20 -0.26
C ILE A 54 -1.08 26.48 0.43
N GLY A 55 -1.51 26.39 1.69
CA GLY A 55 -1.98 27.54 2.47
C GLY A 55 -0.90 28.61 2.65
N TYR A 56 0.33 28.21 2.97
CA TYR A 56 1.48 29.10 3.13
C TYR A 56 1.85 29.80 1.83
N ASN A 57 1.94 29.05 0.73
CA ASN A 57 2.23 29.64 -0.59
C ASN A 57 1.15 30.64 -1.01
N HIS A 58 -0.14 30.32 -0.81
CA HIS A 58 -1.23 31.25 -1.13
C HIS A 58 -1.27 32.48 -0.22
N LEU A 59 -1.01 32.34 1.08
CA LEU A 59 -0.94 33.47 2.02
C LEU A 59 0.26 34.38 1.75
N SER A 60 1.42 33.82 1.43
CA SER A 60 2.63 34.59 1.10
C SER A 60 2.54 35.37 -0.19
N THR A 61 1.60 35.00 -1.08
CA THR A 61 1.34 35.75 -2.33
C THR A 61 0.36 36.90 -2.08
N PHE A 62 -0.37 36.89 -0.96
CA PHE A 62 -1.39 37.88 -0.61
C PHE A 62 -0.84 39.03 0.26
N PHE A 63 0.31 38.83 0.90
CA PHE A 63 1.08 39.85 1.64
C PHE A 63 2.30 40.28 0.83
#